data_AF-A0A0F5V8K1-F1
#
_entry.id   AF-A0A0F5V8K1-F1
#
_cell.length_a   1.000
_cell.length_b   1.000
_cell.length_c   1.000
_cell.angle_alpha   90.00
_cell.angle_beta   90.00
_cell.angle_gamma   90.00
#
_symmetry.space_group_name_H-M   'P 1'
#
loop_
_entity.id
_entity.type
_entity.pdbx_description
1 polymer ?
#
loop_
_entity_poly.entity_id
_entity_poly.type
_entity_poly.pdbx_seq_one_letter_code
_entity_poly.pdbx_strand_id
1 'polypeptide(L)'
;MIIASAFSLVFLVLAYTHVFVETIDVDAITIVLMVLATLPWVFPYLKSLELPGGIKVEMKNALEKVEQAAAEIDDSGQSSGYQGVDTALAFIALRVEIEKIVRRYHPDLRSSPYSLPARLHKLAKENVINQHLADALLDIVKLGNAASQGQFVPSEEAELILMRSGPLLDKLEHNLSQSSMAQSAVI
;
A
#
# COMPACT_ATOMS: atom_id res chain seq x y z
N MET A 1 7.22 -23.69 -8.23
CA MET A 1 6.94 -24.96 -8.94
C MET A 1 8.04 -26.01 -8.74
N ILE A 2 9.34 -25.66 -8.78
CA ILE A 2 10.46 -26.62 -8.69
C ILE A 2 10.48 -27.42 -7.36
N ILE A 3 10.13 -26.79 -6.24
CA ILE A 3 10.13 -27.42 -4.91
C ILE A 3 9.02 -28.47 -4.79
N ALA A 4 7.81 -28.14 -5.26
CA ALA A 4 6.69 -29.08 -5.26
C ALA A 4 6.98 -30.30 -6.15
N SER A 5 7.60 -30.10 -7.32
CA SER A 5 8.04 -31.22 -8.16
C SER A 5 9.15 -32.06 -7.50
N ALA A 6 10.07 -31.44 -6.77
CA ALA A 6 11.12 -32.16 -6.05
C ALA A 6 10.56 -33.02 -4.91
N PHE A 7 9.62 -32.48 -4.12
CA PHE A 7 8.95 -33.23 -3.06
C PHE A 7 8.10 -34.38 -3.61
N SER A 8 7.31 -34.15 -4.67
CA SER A 8 6.56 -35.22 -5.32
C SER A 8 7.48 -36.30 -5.89
N LEU A 9 8.63 -35.94 -6.47
CA LEU A 9 9.60 -36.90 -6.98
C LEU A 9 10.21 -37.74 -5.86
N VAL A 10 10.54 -37.14 -4.71
CA VAL A 10 11.05 -37.85 -3.54
C VAL A 10 10.03 -38.86 -3.02
N PHE A 11 8.76 -38.47 -2.87
CA PHE A 11 7.70 -39.39 -2.43
C PHE A 11 7.40 -40.48 -3.46
N LEU A 12 7.48 -40.19 -4.76
CA LEU A 12 7.32 -41.17 -5.83
C LEU A 12 8.45 -42.22 -5.79
N VAL A 13 9.69 -41.78 -5.59
CA VAL A 13 10.86 -42.68 -5.49
C VAL A 13 10.79 -43.53 -4.22
N LEU A 14 10.35 -42.96 -3.09
CA LEU A 14 10.14 -43.71 -1.85
C LEU A 14 9.02 -44.75 -1.99
N ALA A 15 7.89 -44.38 -2.60
CA ALA A 15 6.80 -45.31 -2.90
C ALA A 15 7.26 -46.43 -3.84
N TYR A 16 8.01 -46.09 -4.90
CA TYR A 16 8.56 -47.07 -5.82
C TYR A 16 9.57 -48.02 -5.13
N THR A 17 10.45 -47.49 -4.28
CA THR A 17 11.43 -48.30 -3.55
C THR A 17 10.77 -49.23 -2.53
N HIS A 18 9.72 -48.78 -1.85
CA HIS A 18 8.94 -49.60 -0.91
C HIS A 18 8.21 -50.77 -1.61
N VAL A 19 7.76 -50.58 -2.85
CA VAL A 19 7.10 -51.64 -3.65
C VAL A 19 8.06 -52.77 -4.02
N PHE A 20 9.36 -52.52 -4.15
CA PHE A 20 10.35 -53.53 -4.57
C PHE A 20 11.25 -54.05 -3.44
N VAL A 21 11.28 -53.39 -2.28
CA VAL A 21 12.09 -53.80 -1.12
C VAL A 21 11.18 -53.97 0.08
N GLU A 22 10.62 -55.18 0.22
CA GLU A 22 9.67 -55.62 1.26
C GLU A 22 10.26 -55.65 2.70
N THR A 23 11.50 -55.17 2.87
CA THR A 23 12.26 -55.22 4.14
C THR A 23 12.40 -53.84 4.82
N ILE A 24 11.94 -52.76 4.18
CA ILE A 24 12.01 -51.41 4.75
C ILE A 24 10.66 -51.04 5.36
N ASP A 25 10.54 -51.22 6.68
CA ASP A 25 9.41 -50.70 7.47
C ASP A 25 9.51 -49.18 7.55
N VAL A 26 8.69 -48.49 6.76
CA VAL A 26 8.54 -47.04 6.86
C VAL A 26 7.64 -46.73 8.06
N ASP A 27 8.25 -46.67 9.24
CA ASP A 27 7.55 -46.29 10.47
C ASP A 27 7.12 -44.81 10.44
N ALA A 28 6.04 -44.48 11.15
CA ALA A 28 5.54 -43.13 11.32
C ALA A 28 6.64 -42.19 11.86
N ILE A 29 7.54 -42.72 12.71
CA ILE A 29 8.70 -42.00 13.23
C ILE A 29 9.64 -41.57 12.09
N THR A 30 9.89 -42.44 11.12
CA THR A 30 10.74 -42.15 9.94
C THR A 30 10.13 -41.05 9.08
N ILE A 31 8.81 -41.05 8.88
CA ILE A 31 8.09 -39.99 8.15
C ILE A 31 8.22 -38.65 8.88
N VAL A 32 8.00 -38.63 10.20
CA VAL A 32 8.09 -37.42 11.02
C VAL A 32 9.52 -36.85 11.03
N LEU A 33 10.54 -37.71 11.17
CA LEU A 33 11.95 -37.30 11.10
C LEU A 33 12.31 -36.75 9.72
N MET A 34 11.74 -37.31 8.64
CA MET A 34 11.95 -36.80 7.29
C MET A 34 11.32 -35.41 7.09
N VAL A 35 10.12 -35.18 7.63
CA VAL A 35 9.50 -33.84 7.63
C VAL A 35 10.33 -32.85 8.45
N LEU A 36 10.77 -33.23 9.66
CA LEU A 36 11.64 -32.40 10.49
C LEU A 36 12.99 -32.11 9.85
N ALA A 37 13.59 -33.08 9.16
CA ALA A 37 14.86 -32.91 8.46
C ALA A 37 14.75 -31.96 7.24
N THR A 38 13.56 -31.87 6.64
CA THR A 38 13.30 -30.95 5.52
C THR A 38 12.87 -29.56 5.97
N LEU A 39 12.39 -29.37 7.22
CA LEU A 39 11.99 -28.07 7.76
C LEU A 39 13.06 -26.96 7.64
N PRO A 40 14.36 -27.17 7.92
CA PRO A 40 15.38 -26.12 7.78
C PRO A 40 15.49 -25.57 6.36
N TRP A 41 15.18 -26.40 5.36
CA TRP A 41 15.22 -26.03 3.94
C TRP A 41 13.90 -25.39 3.50
N VAL A 42 12.79 -25.71 4.16
CA VAL A 42 11.48 -25.09 3.94
C VAL A 42 11.37 -23.71 4.63
N PHE A 43 12.05 -23.52 5.76
CA PHE A 43 12.08 -22.25 6.52
C PHE A 43 12.44 -20.99 5.69
N PRO A 44 13.46 -20.99 4.82
CA PRO A 44 13.73 -19.84 3.94
C PRO A 44 12.61 -19.57 2.94
N TYR A 45 11.80 -20.57 2.57
CA TYR A 45 10.62 -20.38 1.72
C TYR A 45 9.37 -19.96 2.50
N LEU A 46 9.28 -20.28 3.80
CA LEU A 46 8.25 -19.71 4.68
C LEU A 46 8.48 -18.20 4.88
N LYS A 47 9.73 -17.74 4.93
CA LYS A 47 10.07 -16.30 4.87
C LYS A 47 9.68 -15.65 3.54
N SER A 48 9.70 -16.41 2.45
CA SER A 48 9.17 -15.98 1.15
C SER A 48 7.62 -15.95 1.12
N LEU A 49 6.95 -16.61 2.07
CA LEU A 49 5.49 -16.54 2.22
C LEU A 49 5.05 -15.29 3.00
N GLU A 50 5.92 -14.73 3.83
CA GLU A 50 5.63 -13.47 4.52
C GLU A 50 5.75 -12.23 3.63
N LEU A 51 6.48 -12.23 2.52
CA LEU A 51 6.60 -11.00 1.70
C LEU A 51 7.03 -11.27 0.25
N PRO A 52 6.10 -11.13 -0.72
CA PRO A 52 6.41 -10.58 -2.03
C PRO A 52 5.60 -9.27 -2.20
N GLY A 53 6.16 -8.13 -1.81
CA GLY A 53 5.59 -6.80 -2.13
C GLY A 53 4.60 -6.20 -1.11
N GLY A 54 4.65 -6.63 0.16
CA GLY A 54 3.74 -6.16 1.22
C GLY A 54 3.91 -4.69 1.63
N ILE A 55 2.99 -4.23 2.48
CA ILE A 55 2.73 -2.85 2.92
C ILE A 55 3.98 -1.96 3.10
N LYS A 56 5.11 -2.51 3.56
CA LYS A 56 6.39 -1.77 3.68
C LYS A 56 6.92 -1.24 2.35
N VAL A 57 6.84 -2.02 1.28
CA VAL A 57 7.25 -1.60 -0.07
C VAL A 57 6.29 -0.55 -0.61
N GLU A 58 4.98 -0.72 -0.37
CA GLU A 58 3.98 0.30 -0.71
C GLU A 58 4.21 1.62 0.03
N MET A 59 4.57 1.57 1.32
CA MET A 59 4.88 2.75 2.13
C MET A 59 6.11 3.49 1.60
N LYS A 60 7.17 2.75 1.24
CA LYS A 60 8.38 3.34 0.66
C LYS A 60 8.11 4.00 -0.69
N ASN A 61 7.33 3.35 -1.55
CA ASN A 61 6.93 3.92 -2.84
C ASN A 61 6.02 5.15 -2.67
N ALA A 62 5.12 5.11 -1.68
CA ALA A 62 4.26 6.26 -1.35
C ALA A 62 5.11 7.43 -0.85
N LEU A 63 6.10 7.19 0.00
CA LEU A 63 7.04 8.18 0.48
C LEU A 63 7.79 8.85 -0.68
N GLU A 64 8.33 8.07 -1.62
CA GLU A 64 9.06 8.59 -2.78
C GLU A 64 8.19 9.54 -3.62
N LYS A 65 6.92 9.18 -3.87
CA LYS A 65 5.98 10.05 -4.59
C LYS A 65 5.61 11.31 -3.82
N VAL A 66 5.46 11.19 -2.51
CA VAL A 66 5.21 12.33 -1.62
C VAL A 66 6.41 13.28 -1.64
N GLU A 67 7.64 12.75 -1.62
CA GLU A 67 8.86 13.55 -1.75
C GLU A 67 8.97 14.24 -3.10
N GLN A 68 8.66 13.54 -4.20
CA GLN A 68 8.65 14.12 -5.54
C GLN A 68 7.61 15.25 -5.65
N ALA A 69 6.38 15.01 -5.20
CA ALA A 69 5.32 16.01 -5.21
C ALA A 69 5.63 17.20 -4.28
N ALA A 70 6.26 16.95 -3.13
CA ALA A 70 6.70 18.00 -2.21
C ALA A 70 7.87 18.81 -2.77
N ALA A 71 8.81 18.19 -3.50
CA ALA A 71 9.93 18.90 -4.12
C ALA A 71 9.49 19.88 -5.22
N GLU A 72 8.37 19.60 -5.89
CA GLU A 72 7.76 20.52 -6.86
C GLU A 72 7.01 21.69 -6.20
N ILE A 73 6.71 21.58 -4.91
CA ILE A 73 6.05 22.62 -4.13
C ILE A 73 7.18 23.38 -3.43
N ASP A 74 7.49 24.58 -3.95
CA ASP A 74 8.54 25.48 -3.43
C ASP A 74 8.16 26.11 -2.08
N ASP A 75 7.78 25.28 -1.11
CA ASP A 75 7.42 25.69 0.25
C ASP A 75 8.05 24.76 1.29
N SER A 76 9.19 25.21 1.80
CA SER A 76 9.88 24.60 2.92
C SER A 76 9.21 25.00 4.23
N GLY A 77 8.24 24.21 4.69
CA GLY A 77 8.07 24.00 6.12
C GLY A 77 6.73 24.41 6.74
N GLN A 78 5.69 23.64 6.46
CA GLN A 78 4.69 23.37 7.49
C GLN A 78 4.60 21.87 7.74
N SER A 79 5.13 21.45 8.89
CA SER A 79 4.91 20.11 9.42
C SER A 79 3.41 19.92 9.63
N SER A 80 2.85 18.85 9.07
CA SER A 80 1.44 18.54 9.32
C SER A 80 1.18 18.33 10.81
N GLY A 81 -0.01 18.69 11.29
CA GLY A 81 -0.41 18.63 12.71
C GLY A 81 -0.55 17.23 13.32
N TYR A 82 0.03 16.21 12.69
CA TYR A 82 -0.07 14.80 13.07
C TYR A 82 1.11 14.29 13.92
N GLN A 83 2.01 15.18 14.35
CA GLN A 83 3.18 14.80 15.14
C GLN A 83 2.77 14.26 16.53
N GLY A 84 3.21 13.05 16.87
CA GLY A 84 2.88 12.39 18.14
C GLY A 84 1.48 11.77 18.21
N VAL A 85 0.74 11.77 17.09
CA VAL A 85 -0.55 11.07 16.97
C VAL A 85 -0.30 9.64 16.46
N ASP A 86 -1.19 8.71 16.83
CA ASP A 86 -1.20 7.38 16.22
C ASP A 86 -1.25 7.49 14.68
N THR A 87 -0.29 6.86 14.01
CA THR A 87 -0.11 7.00 12.57
C THR A 87 -1.31 6.48 11.79
N ALA A 88 -1.94 5.37 12.22
CA ALA A 88 -3.13 4.85 11.56
C ALA A 88 -4.30 5.87 11.66
N LEU A 89 -4.51 6.46 12.83
CA LEU A 89 -5.52 7.50 13.02
C LEU A 89 -5.22 8.77 12.20
N ALA A 90 -3.96 9.17 12.11
CA ALA A 90 -3.52 10.30 11.31
C ALA A 90 -3.79 10.08 9.81
N PHE A 91 -3.50 8.89 9.28
CA PHE A 91 -3.82 8.56 7.87
C PHE A 91 -5.32 8.51 7.59
N ILE A 92 -6.14 8.05 8.55
CA ILE A 92 -7.60 8.09 8.44
C ILE A 92 -8.08 9.55 8.40
N ALA A 93 -7.57 10.39 9.30
CA ALA A 93 -7.90 11.82 9.35
C ALA A 93 -7.50 12.52 8.06
N LEU A 94 -6.28 12.26 7.56
CA LEU A 94 -5.76 12.82 6.32
C LEU A 94 -6.60 12.43 5.09
N ARG A 95 -7.02 11.16 4.99
CA ARG A 95 -7.96 10.72 3.94
C ARG A 95 -9.28 11.51 4.00
N VAL A 96 -9.82 11.72 5.19
CA VAL A 96 -11.07 12.48 5.39
C VAL A 96 -10.87 13.95 5.02
N GLU A 97 -9.72 14.53 5.33
CA GLU A 97 -9.37 15.91 5.00
C GLU A 97 -9.29 16.12 3.48
N ILE A 98 -8.57 15.26 2.76
CA ILE A 98 -8.54 15.24 1.29
C ILE A 98 -9.96 15.15 0.73
N GLU A 99 -10.78 14.26 1.29
CA GLU A 99 -12.17 14.08 0.86
C GLU A 99 -13.02 15.35 1.08
N LYS A 100 -12.85 16.03 2.21
CA LYS A 100 -13.54 17.29 2.52
C LYS A 100 -13.12 18.40 1.55
N ILE A 101 -11.83 18.55 1.26
CA ILE A 101 -11.32 19.56 0.32
C ILE A 101 -11.88 19.32 -1.08
N VAL A 102 -11.79 18.09 -1.60
CA VAL A 102 -12.33 17.76 -2.94
C VAL A 102 -13.84 18.00 -3.00
N ARG A 103 -14.59 17.62 -1.96
CA ARG A 103 -16.05 17.82 -1.90
C ARG A 103 -16.46 19.29 -1.76
N ARG A 104 -15.61 20.16 -1.20
CA ARG A 104 -15.88 21.58 -1.01
C ARG A 104 -15.93 22.33 -2.34
N TYR A 105 -14.93 22.11 -3.20
CA TYR A 105 -14.74 22.90 -4.42
C TYR A 105 -15.35 22.30 -5.67
N HIS A 106 -15.63 20.99 -5.67
CA HIS A 106 -16.31 20.32 -6.77
C HIS A 106 -17.53 19.54 -6.28
N PRO A 107 -18.61 20.24 -5.91
CA PRO A 107 -19.84 19.63 -5.43
C PRO A 107 -20.55 18.79 -6.50
N ASP A 108 -20.31 19.05 -7.79
CA ASP A 108 -20.91 18.28 -8.90
C ASP A 108 -20.41 16.83 -8.92
N LEU A 109 -19.24 16.59 -8.34
CA LEU A 109 -18.81 15.23 -8.09
C LEU A 109 -19.63 14.56 -6.98
N ARG A 110 -20.45 15.24 -6.16
CA ARG A 110 -21.32 14.59 -5.12
C ARG A 110 -22.24 13.53 -5.71
N SER A 111 -22.81 13.76 -6.88
CA SER A 111 -23.73 12.82 -7.54
C SER A 111 -23.00 11.74 -8.32
N SER A 112 -21.68 11.88 -8.47
CA SER A 112 -20.87 11.00 -9.27
C SER A 112 -20.53 9.71 -8.50
N PRO A 113 -20.72 8.52 -9.10
CA PRO A 113 -20.46 7.23 -8.44
C PRO A 113 -18.98 6.95 -8.17
N TYR A 114 -18.11 7.93 -8.43
CA TYR A 114 -16.67 7.80 -8.32
C TYR A 114 -16.18 7.91 -6.86
N SER A 115 -15.43 6.90 -6.45
CA SER A 115 -14.65 6.87 -5.22
C SER A 115 -13.62 8.00 -5.19
N LEU A 116 -13.15 8.41 -4.01
CA LEU A 116 -12.13 9.47 -3.86
C LEU A 116 -10.91 9.28 -4.80
N PRO A 117 -10.34 8.07 -4.95
CA PRO A 117 -9.33 7.77 -5.98
C PRO A 117 -9.72 8.18 -7.40
N ALA A 118 -10.93 7.82 -7.85
CA ALA A 118 -11.40 8.13 -9.19
C ALA A 118 -11.61 9.64 -9.39
N ARG A 119 -11.93 10.39 -8.32
CA ARG A 119 -12.01 11.86 -8.36
C ARG A 119 -10.64 12.50 -8.53
N LEU A 120 -9.65 12.07 -7.75
CA LEU A 120 -8.27 12.57 -7.88
C LEU A 120 -7.71 12.27 -9.27
N HIS A 121 -7.99 11.08 -9.81
CA HIS A 121 -7.58 10.72 -11.16
C HIS A 121 -8.26 11.58 -12.23
N LYS A 122 -9.55 11.89 -12.07
CA LYS A 122 -10.26 12.82 -12.96
C LYS A 122 -9.65 14.22 -12.91
N LEU A 123 -9.36 14.75 -11.72
CA LEU A 123 -8.74 16.07 -11.54
C LEU A 123 -7.36 16.15 -12.20
N ALA A 124 -6.57 15.07 -12.12
CA ALA A 124 -5.29 14.97 -12.82
C ALA A 124 -5.48 14.95 -14.35
N LYS A 125 -6.43 14.15 -14.84
CA LYS A 125 -6.74 14.06 -16.27
C LYS A 125 -7.21 15.40 -16.86
N GLU A 126 -7.93 16.20 -16.08
CA GLU A 126 -8.39 17.54 -16.45
C GLU A 126 -7.31 18.63 -16.22
N ASN A 127 -6.09 18.24 -15.83
CA ASN A 127 -4.97 19.14 -15.50
C ASN A 127 -5.29 20.17 -14.40
N VAL A 128 -6.28 19.89 -13.55
CA VAL A 128 -6.61 20.73 -12.38
C VAL A 128 -5.52 20.57 -11.32
N ILE A 129 -4.97 19.37 -11.17
CA ILE A 129 -3.82 19.08 -10.31
C ILE A 129 -2.73 18.40 -11.13
N ASN A 130 -1.46 18.57 -10.73
CA ASN A 130 -0.35 17.86 -11.36
C ASN A 130 -0.46 16.34 -11.11
N GLN A 131 0.04 15.54 -12.04
CA GLN A 131 0.09 14.08 -11.97
C GLN A 131 0.87 13.60 -10.73
N HIS A 132 2.03 14.20 -10.42
CA HIS A 132 2.81 13.84 -9.22
C HIS A 132 2.02 14.09 -7.92
N LEU A 133 1.31 15.22 -7.83
CA LEU A 133 0.43 15.53 -6.70
C LEU A 133 -0.74 14.53 -6.60
N ALA A 134 -1.35 14.18 -7.72
CA ALA A 134 -2.44 13.21 -7.76
C ALA A 134 -2.00 11.81 -7.31
N ASP A 135 -0.83 11.36 -7.76
CA ASP A 135 -0.27 10.05 -7.42
C ASP A 135 0.12 9.98 -5.93
N ALA A 136 0.71 11.05 -5.38
CA ALA A 136 1.01 11.16 -3.96
C ALA A 136 -0.27 11.10 -3.10
N LEU A 137 -1.29 11.90 -3.44
CA LEU A 137 -2.57 11.91 -2.73
C LEU A 137 -3.30 10.57 -2.84
N LEU A 138 -3.23 9.91 -3.99
CA LEU A 138 -3.84 8.60 -4.19
C LEU A 138 -3.25 7.55 -3.25
N ASP A 139 -1.94 7.52 -3.10
CA ASP A 139 -1.28 6.56 -2.23
C ASP A 139 -1.54 6.87 -0.75
N ILE A 140 -1.58 8.15 -0.36
CA ILE A 140 -2.06 8.56 0.98
C ILE A 140 -3.50 8.07 1.23
N VAL A 141 -4.40 8.20 0.25
CA VAL A 141 -5.79 7.75 0.38
C VAL A 141 -5.88 6.22 0.51
N LYS A 142 -5.05 5.47 -0.21
CA LYS A 142 -4.96 4.00 -0.07
C LYS A 142 -4.49 3.61 1.32
N LEU A 143 -3.43 4.26 1.83
CA LEU A 143 -2.90 4.01 3.17
C LEU A 143 -3.94 4.34 4.26
N GLY A 144 -4.66 5.46 4.14
CA GLY A 144 -5.78 5.79 5.03
C GLY A 144 -6.95 4.80 4.94
N ASN A 145 -7.22 4.25 3.76
CA ASN A 145 -8.23 3.20 3.60
C ASN A 145 -7.80 1.89 4.28
N ALA A 146 -6.53 1.48 4.11
CA ALA A 146 -5.97 0.31 4.80
C ALA A 146 -5.98 0.49 6.34
N ALA A 147 -5.68 1.71 6.82
CA ALA A 147 -5.76 2.05 8.24
C ALA A 147 -7.17 1.89 8.81
N SER A 148 -8.20 2.33 8.08
CA SER A 148 -9.59 2.15 8.52
C SER A 148 -10.04 0.68 8.60
N GLN A 149 -9.36 -0.22 7.88
CA GLN A 149 -9.62 -1.66 7.86
C GLN A 149 -8.73 -2.44 8.83
N GLY A 150 -7.86 -1.76 9.59
CA GLY A 150 -6.91 -2.40 10.52
C GLY A 150 -5.74 -3.12 9.83
N GLN A 151 -5.49 -2.83 8.55
CA GLN A 151 -4.40 -3.42 7.76
C GLN A 151 -3.14 -2.55 7.74
N PHE A 152 -3.14 -1.43 8.45
CA PHE A 152 -2.03 -0.48 8.45
C PHE A 152 -0.95 -0.87 9.45
N VAL A 153 0.30 -0.73 9.03
CA VAL A 153 1.47 -1.03 9.85
C VAL A 153 2.24 0.27 10.09
N PRO A 154 2.35 0.75 11.35
CA PRO A 154 3.19 1.90 11.68
C PRO A 154 4.64 1.70 11.23
N SER A 155 5.23 2.74 10.68
CA SER A 155 6.61 2.72 10.16
C SER A 155 7.22 4.13 10.15
N GLU A 156 8.54 4.23 10.03
CA GLU A 156 9.23 5.51 9.90
C GLU A 156 8.79 6.25 8.63
N GLU A 157 8.58 5.51 7.53
CA GLU A 157 8.09 6.08 6.27
C GLU A 157 6.70 6.69 6.42
N ALA A 158 5.83 6.08 7.22
CA ALA A 158 4.51 6.62 7.53
C ALA A 158 4.59 7.98 8.26
N GLU A 159 5.50 8.12 9.22
CA GLU A 159 5.72 9.39 9.94
C GLU A 159 6.25 10.48 9.00
N LEU A 160 7.18 10.14 8.09
CA LEU A 160 7.72 11.07 7.11
C LEU A 160 6.67 11.52 6.09
N ILE A 161 5.79 10.62 5.64
CA ILE A 161 4.66 10.98 4.77
C ILE A 161 3.75 11.99 5.47
N LEU A 162 3.41 11.75 6.74
CA LEU A 162 2.57 12.65 7.53
C LEU A 162 3.27 14.00 7.73
N MET A 163 4.57 14.03 7.99
CA MET A 163 5.31 15.28 8.15
C MET A 163 5.23 16.16 6.89
N ARG A 164 5.19 15.55 5.70
CA ARG A 164 5.20 16.24 4.40
C ARG A 164 3.81 16.41 3.77
N SER A 165 2.74 15.92 4.42
CA SER A 165 1.41 15.96 3.82
C SER A 165 0.76 17.36 3.82
N GLY A 166 1.17 18.25 4.72
CA GLY A 166 0.61 19.61 4.85
C GLY A 166 0.67 20.41 3.54
N PRO A 167 1.86 20.65 2.98
CA PRO A 167 1.99 21.39 1.72
C PRO A 167 1.23 20.77 0.54
N LEU A 168 1.08 19.44 0.51
CA LEU A 168 0.28 18.75 -0.51
C LEU A 168 -1.21 19.10 -0.41
N LEU A 169 -1.74 19.19 0.82
CA LEU A 169 -3.12 19.60 1.05
C LEU A 169 -3.36 21.07 0.69
N ASP A 170 -2.44 21.95 1.08
CA ASP A 170 -2.51 23.38 0.76
C ASP A 170 -2.49 23.58 -0.76
N LYS A 171 -1.61 22.85 -1.46
CA LYS A 171 -1.54 22.89 -2.92
C LYS A 171 -2.82 22.35 -3.58
N LEU A 172 -3.38 21.27 -3.04
CA LEU A 172 -4.65 20.71 -3.48
C LEU A 172 -5.79 21.73 -3.32
N GLU A 173 -5.94 22.33 -2.14
CA GLU A 173 -6.97 23.35 -1.87
C GLU A 173 -6.79 24.56 -2.77
N HIS A 174 -5.56 25.05 -2.94
CA HIS A 174 -5.26 26.16 -3.83
C HIS A 174 -5.70 25.88 -5.29
N ASN A 175 -5.28 24.75 -5.86
CA ASN A 175 -5.61 24.39 -7.24
C ASN A 175 -7.12 24.24 -7.46
N LEU A 176 -7.82 23.58 -6.51
CA LEU A 176 -9.26 23.38 -6.62
C LEU A 176 -10.05 24.69 -6.43
N SER A 177 -9.58 25.58 -5.54
CA SER A 177 -10.19 26.90 -5.37
C SER A 177 -10.10 27.74 -6.65
N GLN A 178 -8.95 27.73 -7.33
CA GLN A 178 -8.76 28.43 -8.59
C GLN A 178 -9.64 27.85 -9.70
N SER A 179 -9.71 26.53 -9.82
CA SER A 179 -10.59 25.87 -10.81
C SER A 179 -12.07 26.17 -10.55
N SER A 180 -12.49 26.20 -9.29
CA SER A 180 -13.89 26.50 -8.91
C SER A 180 -14.26 27.96 -9.23
N MET A 181 -13.34 28.91 -8.97
CA MET A 181 -13.52 30.31 -9.36
C MET A 181 -13.59 30.48 -10.88
N ALA A 182 -12.73 29.79 -11.63
CA ALA A 182 -12.73 29.83 -13.09
C ALA A 182 -14.05 29.29 -13.68
N GLN A 183 -14.62 28.22 -13.11
CA GLN A 183 -15.91 27.67 -13.55
C GLN A 183 -17.08 28.61 -13.24
N SER A 184 -17.01 29.35 -12.13
CA SER A 184 -18.05 30.31 -11.74
C SER A 184 -18.04 31.60 -12.56
N ALA A 185 -16.91 31.96 -13.18
CA ALA A 185 -16.77 33.16 -14.02
C ALA A 185 -17.25 32.96 -15.47
N VAL A 186 -17.53 31.71 -15.88
CA VAL A 186 -17.97 31.34 -17.23
C VAL A 186 -19.50 31.24 -17.33
N ILE A 187 -20.22 31.34 -16.21
CA ILE A 187 -21.69 31.35 -16.11
C ILE A 187 -22.18 32.79 -15.96
#